data_AF-A0A7V9ZF86-F1
#
_entry.id   AF-A0A7V9ZF86-F1
#
_cell.length_a   1.000
_cell.length_b   1.000
_cell.length_c   1.000
_cell.angle_alpha   90.00
_cell.angle_beta   90.00
_cell.angle_gamma   90.00
#
_symmetry.space_group_name_H-M   'P 1'
#
loop_
_entity.id
_entity.type
_entity.pdbx_description
1 polymer ?
#
loop_
_entity_poly.entity_id
_entity_poly.type
_entity_poly.pdbx_seq_one_letter_code
_entity_poly.pdbx_strand_id
1 'polypeptide(L)'
;MRFKVDEATIAALPEAERKEAQELLAEIDAVLTDNPLHGFHPHSVPQREFFEARTPIQAAFAGNRFGKSASLVVKSLVQLVDEVDLPDHLLPYKVWGKGEPCFGRIVVPDLTATLEGVMLAAFRKWSPKKALRGGKFDQAWDKQRRMLNFKNGSWLQMTTYEMDVDKFGGAALHFVGYDEPPPQDIRNECMMRLIDYG
;
A
#
# COMPACT_ATOMS: atom_id res chain seq x y z
N MET A 1 10.36 8.40 -6.75
CA MET A 1 9.47 9.55 -6.93
C MET A 1 10.33 10.75 -6.58
N ARG A 2 10.81 11.50 -7.57
CA ARG A 2 11.68 12.65 -7.31
C ARG A 2 10.80 13.81 -6.84
N PHE A 3 11.21 14.55 -5.82
CA PHE A 3 10.59 15.85 -5.56
C PHE A 3 10.68 16.67 -6.84
N LYS A 4 9.58 17.32 -7.25
CA LYS A 4 9.63 18.26 -8.37
C LYS A 4 10.39 19.48 -7.89
N VAL A 5 11.70 19.46 -8.09
CA VAL A 5 12.54 20.62 -7.84
C VAL A 5 12.86 21.23 -9.19
N ASP A 6 12.76 22.54 -9.26
CA ASP A 6 13.13 23.28 -10.45
C ASP A 6 14.65 23.27 -10.61
N GLU A 7 15.13 22.46 -11.55
CA GLU A 7 16.56 22.31 -11.84
C GLU A 7 17.19 23.63 -12.29
N ALA A 8 16.43 24.54 -12.93
CA ALA A 8 16.92 25.85 -13.32
C ALA A 8 17.14 26.75 -12.09
N THR A 9 16.23 26.66 -11.11
CA THR A 9 16.39 27.35 -9.82
C THR A 9 17.62 26.83 -9.07
N ILE A 10 17.84 25.51 -9.00
CA ILE A 10 19.05 24.94 -8.37
C ILE A 10 20.31 25.41 -9.10
N ALA A 11 20.30 25.42 -10.44
CA ALA A 11 21.45 25.83 -11.24
C ALA A 11 21.79 27.32 -11.08
N ALA A 12 20.82 28.16 -10.70
CA ALA A 12 21.00 29.58 -10.45
C ALA A 12 21.55 29.90 -9.04
N LEU A 13 21.56 28.93 -8.11
CA LEU A 13 22.10 29.13 -6.76
C LEU A 13 23.61 29.39 -6.77
N PRO A 14 24.14 30.16 -5.80
CA PRO A 14 25.56 30.23 -5.50
C PRO A 14 26.17 28.82 -5.35
N GLU A 15 27.45 28.66 -5.69
CA GLU A 15 28.10 27.35 -5.76
C GLU A 15 27.98 26.54 -4.46
N ALA A 16 28.18 27.20 -3.31
CA ALA A 16 28.05 26.57 -2.00
C ALA A 16 26.62 26.06 -1.73
N GLU A 17 25.61 26.92 -1.95
CA GLU A 17 24.19 26.59 -1.74
C GLU A 17 23.70 25.52 -2.72
N ARG A 18 24.21 25.54 -3.97
CA ARG A 18 23.90 24.51 -4.97
C ARG A 18 24.41 23.14 -4.56
N LYS A 19 25.65 23.08 -4.04
CA LYS A 19 26.25 21.84 -3.56
C LYS A 19 25.45 21.28 -2.38
N GLU A 20 25.11 22.13 -1.42
CA GLU A 20 24.27 21.75 -0.27
C GLU A 20 22.90 21.23 -0.74
N ALA A 21 22.23 21.95 -1.66
CA ALA A 21 20.96 21.50 -2.22
C ALA A 21 21.05 20.12 -2.91
N GLN A 22 22.13 19.86 -3.65
CA GLN A 22 22.36 18.57 -4.29
C GLN A 22 22.60 17.44 -3.28
N GLU A 23 23.34 17.71 -2.21
CA GLU A 23 23.58 16.76 -1.12
C GLU A 23 22.27 16.40 -0.40
N LEU A 24 21.44 17.40 -0.06
CA LEU A 24 20.13 17.19 0.54
C LEU A 24 19.18 16.42 -0.38
N LEU A 25 19.19 16.69 -1.69
CA LEU A 25 18.37 15.95 -2.65
C LEU A 25 18.82 14.49 -2.78
N ALA A 26 20.12 14.23 -2.72
CA ALA A 26 20.65 12.87 -2.73
C ALA A 26 20.24 12.10 -1.46
N GLU A 27 20.28 12.76 -0.29
CA GLU A 27 19.81 12.18 0.97
C GLU A 27 18.32 11.83 0.90
N ILE A 28 17.50 12.77 0.42
CA ILE A 28 16.07 12.56 0.22
C ILE A 28 15.80 11.40 -0.74
N ASP A 29 16.49 11.36 -1.89
CA ASP A 29 16.34 10.29 -2.87
C ASP A 29 16.75 8.94 -2.27
N ALA A 30 17.76 8.89 -1.39
CA ALA A 30 18.16 7.69 -0.67
C ALA A 30 17.06 7.21 0.30
N VAL A 31 16.49 8.12 1.12
CA VAL A 31 15.37 7.81 2.02
C VAL A 31 14.16 7.29 1.25
N LEU A 32 13.77 7.97 0.16
CA LEU A 32 12.64 7.55 -0.68
C LEU A 32 12.89 6.23 -1.43
N THR A 33 14.14 5.93 -1.73
CA THR A 33 14.52 4.66 -2.39
C THR A 33 14.47 3.49 -1.42
N ASP A 34 14.77 3.72 -0.14
CA ASP A 34 14.70 2.71 0.92
C ASP A 34 13.25 2.49 1.39
N ASN A 35 12.55 3.59 1.67
CA ASN A 35 11.16 3.62 2.09
C ASN A 35 10.35 4.63 1.26
N PRO A 36 9.74 4.17 0.16
CA PRO A 36 8.94 5.03 -0.72
C PRO A 36 7.71 5.67 -0.05
N LEU A 37 7.25 5.14 1.09
CA LEU A 37 6.08 5.69 1.80
C LEU A 37 6.33 7.11 2.30
N HIS A 38 7.58 7.53 2.54
CA HIS A 38 7.89 8.92 2.88
C HIS A 38 7.43 9.90 1.80
N GLY A 39 7.35 9.46 0.53
CA GLY A 39 6.88 10.29 -0.57
C GLY A 39 5.36 10.33 -0.74
N PHE A 40 4.60 9.49 -0.03
CA PHE A 40 3.15 9.45 -0.17
C PHE A 40 2.47 10.43 0.78
N HIS A 41 1.72 11.37 0.23
CA HIS A 41 0.85 12.27 0.97
C HIS A 41 -0.53 12.28 0.31
N PRO A 42 -1.62 11.96 1.05
CA PRO A 42 -2.98 12.16 0.55
C PRO A 42 -3.17 13.63 0.17
N HIS A 43 -3.24 13.91 -1.14
CA HIS A 43 -3.16 15.28 -1.65
C HIS A 43 -4.53 15.91 -1.86
N SER A 44 -5.54 15.09 -2.16
CA SER A 44 -6.92 15.55 -2.35
C SER A 44 -7.76 15.33 -1.08
N VAL A 45 -8.80 16.14 -0.91
CA VAL A 45 -9.75 16.00 0.21
C VAL A 45 -10.34 14.59 0.28
N PRO A 46 -10.84 13.97 -0.82
CA PRO A 46 -11.44 12.65 -0.71
C PRO A 46 -10.42 11.53 -0.45
N GLN A 47 -9.14 11.71 -0.81
CA GLN A 47 -8.09 10.78 -0.38
C GLN A 47 -7.85 10.88 1.12
N ARG A 48 -7.77 12.10 1.68
CA ARG A 48 -7.63 12.29 3.13
C ARG A 48 -8.79 11.66 3.88
N GLU A 49 -10.03 11.97 3.48
CA GLU A 49 -11.24 11.38 4.09
C GLU A 49 -11.22 9.85 4.03
N PHE A 50 -10.78 9.25 2.92
CA PHE A 50 -10.66 7.81 2.81
C PHE A 50 -9.61 7.22 3.78
N PHE A 51 -8.47 7.88 4.00
CA PHE A 51 -7.45 7.44 4.97
C PHE A 51 -7.88 7.68 6.43
N GLU A 52 -8.57 8.77 6.70
CA GLU A 52 -9.07 9.18 8.00
C GLU A 52 -10.31 8.38 8.44
N ALA A 53 -11.06 7.81 7.50
CA ALA A 53 -12.23 7.00 7.80
C ALA A 53 -11.92 5.89 8.82
N ARG A 54 -12.79 5.77 9.82
CA ARG A 54 -12.75 4.74 10.88
C ARG A 54 -14.00 3.86 10.91
N THR A 55 -14.90 4.05 9.95
CA THR A 55 -16.08 3.18 9.80
C THR A 55 -15.66 1.79 9.31
N PRO A 56 -16.38 0.71 9.68
CA PRO A 56 -16.05 -0.65 9.24
C PRO A 56 -16.10 -0.83 7.72
N ILE A 57 -17.00 -0.10 7.06
CA ILE A 57 -17.13 -0.09 5.60
C ILE A 57 -16.71 1.28 5.08
N GLN A 58 -15.84 1.28 4.08
CA GLN A 58 -15.25 2.48 3.48
C GLN A 58 -15.26 2.33 1.96
N ALA A 59 -15.72 3.36 1.25
CA ALA A 59 -15.78 3.36 -0.20
C ALA A 59 -15.34 4.71 -0.74
N ALA A 60 -14.45 4.69 -1.73
CA ALA A 60 -13.98 5.87 -2.44
C ALA A 60 -14.52 5.85 -3.88
N PHE A 61 -15.56 6.64 -4.14
CA PHE A 61 -16.12 6.82 -5.48
C PHE A 61 -15.43 8.01 -6.14
N ALA A 62 -14.53 7.73 -7.09
CA ALA A 62 -13.79 8.76 -7.79
C ALA A 62 -13.50 8.36 -9.25
N GLY A 63 -13.31 9.38 -10.09
CA GLY A 63 -12.99 9.19 -11.51
C GLY A 63 -11.64 8.50 -11.75
N ASN A 64 -11.44 8.07 -13.00
CA ASN A 64 -10.19 7.46 -13.44
C ASN A 64 -9.00 8.42 -13.21
N ARG A 65 -7.84 7.88 -12.82
CA ARG A 65 -6.61 8.62 -12.46
C ARG A 65 -6.67 9.43 -11.15
N PHE A 66 -7.72 9.28 -10.34
CA PHE A 66 -7.76 9.82 -8.96
C PHE A 66 -6.74 9.14 -8.02
N GLY A 67 -6.14 8.03 -8.44
CA GLY A 67 -5.23 7.25 -7.60
C GLY A 67 -5.95 6.34 -6.60
N LYS A 68 -7.15 5.84 -6.94
CA LYS A 68 -7.92 4.88 -6.13
C LYS A 68 -7.08 3.64 -5.77
N SER A 69 -6.55 2.94 -6.77
CA SER A 69 -5.76 1.72 -6.55
C SER A 69 -4.45 2.02 -5.79
N ALA A 70 -3.79 3.15 -6.07
CA ALA A 70 -2.63 3.59 -5.28
C ALA A 70 -2.99 3.88 -3.82
N SER A 71 -4.13 4.52 -3.57
CA SER A 71 -4.64 4.79 -2.23
C SER A 71 -4.99 3.50 -1.48
N LEU A 72 -5.61 2.53 -2.15
CA LEU A 72 -5.90 1.21 -1.58
C LEU A 72 -4.61 0.48 -1.20
N VAL A 73 -3.61 0.48 -2.08
CA VAL A 73 -2.29 -0.13 -1.84
C VAL A 73 -1.60 0.52 -0.64
N VAL A 74 -1.50 1.85 -0.61
CA VAL A 74 -0.81 2.54 0.49
C VAL A 74 -1.57 2.41 1.80
N LYS A 75 -2.91 2.53 1.79
CA LYS A 75 -3.73 2.30 2.99
C LYS A 75 -3.55 0.87 3.53
N SER A 76 -3.40 -0.12 2.65
CA SER A 76 -3.09 -1.51 3.04
C SER A 76 -1.68 -1.62 3.63
N LEU A 77 -0.67 -1.02 3.00
CA LEU A 77 0.71 -1.00 3.51
C LEU A 77 0.80 -0.38 4.90
N VAL A 78 0.07 0.70 5.16
CA VAL A 78 -0.01 1.34 6.48
C VAL A 78 -0.46 0.35 7.57
N GLN A 79 -1.36 -0.59 7.25
CA GLN A 79 -1.81 -1.60 8.23
C GLN A 79 -0.78 -2.73 8.39
N LEU A 80 -0.10 -3.11 7.31
CA LEU A 80 0.77 -4.30 7.25
C LEU A 80 2.20 -4.04 7.77
N VAL A 81 2.73 -2.86 7.47
CA VAL A 81 4.09 -2.44 7.85
C VAL A 81 4.15 -2.17 9.35
N ASP A 82 5.29 -2.52 9.95
CA ASP A 82 5.57 -2.24 11.36
C ASP A 82 5.63 -0.73 11.64
N GLU A 83 5.30 -0.31 12.84
CA GLU A 83 5.32 1.12 13.22
C GLU A 83 6.71 1.73 13.06
N VAL A 84 7.77 0.96 13.32
CA VAL A 84 9.16 1.43 13.17
C VAL A 84 9.58 1.69 11.72
N ASP A 85 8.91 1.06 10.77
CA ASP A 85 9.17 1.18 9.33
C ASP A 85 8.16 2.12 8.63
N LEU A 86 7.22 2.72 9.38
CA LEU A 86 6.20 3.60 8.84
C LEU A 86 6.57 5.07 9.07
N PRO A 87 6.46 5.95 8.05
CA PRO A 87 6.66 7.39 8.25
C PRO A 87 5.68 8.00 9.25
N ASP A 88 6.15 8.98 10.04
CA ASP A 88 5.38 9.63 11.10
C ASP A 88 4.03 10.18 10.63
N HIS A 89 3.98 10.78 9.44
CA HIS A 89 2.75 11.36 8.90
C HIS A 89 1.73 10.30 8.44
N LEU A 90 2.11 9.03 8.37
CA LEU A 90 1.22 7.91 8.05
C LEU A 90 0.81 7.09 9.28
N LEU A 91 1.56 7.17 10.39
CA LEU A 91 1.22 6.51 11.66
C LEU A 91 -0.22 6.77 12.13
N PRO A 92 -0.77 8.01 12.05
CA PRO A 92 -2.16 8.26 12.45
C PRO A 92 -3.21 7.42 11.70
N TYR A 93 -2.89 6.92 10.50
CA TYR A 93 -3.79 6.09 9.68
C TYR A 93 -3.70 4.59 9.99
N LYS A 94 -2.75 4.16 10.84
CA LYS A 94 -2.61 2.76 11.25
C LYS A 94 -3.61 2.42 12.34
N VAL A 95 -4.45 1.44 12.05
CA VAL A 95 -5.46 0.88 12.96
C VAL A 95 -5.01 -0.48 13.43
N TRP A 96 -4.56 -1.33 12.51
CA TRP A 96 -4.15 -2.71 12.77
C TRP A 96 -2.63 -2.88 12.83
N GLY A 97 -2.21 -3.99 13.43
CA GLY A 97 -0.82 -4.42 13.46
C GLY A 97 0.10 -3.55 14.33
N LYS A 98 -0.42 -3.04 15.45
CA LYS A 98 0.35 -2.28 16.45
C LYS A 98 0.98 -3.27 17.43
N GLY A 99 2.25 -3.62 17.19
CA GLY A 99 2.96 -4.64 17.97
C GLY A 99 2.61 -6.09 17.63
N GLU A 100 1.64 -6.33 16.74
CA GLU A 100 1.20 -7.68 16.32
C GLU A 100 1.13 -7.79 14.79
N PRO A 101 1.21 -9.01 14.22
CA PRO A 101 1.01 -9.22 12.79
C PRO A 101 -0.40 -8.81 12.31
N CYS A 102 -0.47 -8.17 11.15
CA CYS A 102 -1.71 -7.81 10.47
C CYS A 102 -1.91 -8.66 9.21
N PHE A 103 -3.15 -9.10 8.99
CA PHE A 103 -3.53 -10.00 7.90
C PHE A 103 -4.60 -9.34 7.04
N GLY A 104 -4.34 -9.19 5.75
CA GLY A 104 -5.28 -8.54 4.84
C GLY A 104 -5.49 -9.30 3.55
N ARG A 105 -6.55 -8.93 2.84
CA ARG A 105 -6.80 -9.36 1.47
C ARG A 105 -7.12 -8.18 0.56
N ILE A 106 -6.63 -8.20 -0.67
CA ILE A 106 -7.12 -7.35 -1.75
C ILE A 106 -7.73 -8.26 -2.81
N VAL A 107 -8.95 -7.93 -3.23
CA VAL A 107 -9.63 -8.60 -4.34
C VAL A 107 -9.73 -7.65 -5.52
N VAL A 108 -9.38 -8.11 -6.71
CA VAL A 108 -9.39 -7.31 -7.94
C VAL A 108 -10.22 -7.97 -9.04
N PRO A 109 -10.58 -7.26 -10.13
CA PRO A 109 -11.39 -7.84 -11.19
C PRO A 109 -10.76 -9.03 -11.89
N ASP A 110 -9.50 -8.89 -12.30
CA ASP A 110 -8.83 -9.88 -13.15
C ASP A 110 -7.35 -10.06 -12.78
N LEU A 111 -6.78 -11.18 -13.20
CA LEU A 111 -5.39 -11.54 -12.91
C LEU A 111 -4.37 -10.69 -13.70
N THR A 112 -4.60 -10.48 -14.98
CA THR A 112 -3.54 -10.00 -15.90
C THR A 112 -3.44 -8.47 -15.90
N ALA A 113 -4.52 -7.79 -16.25
CA ALA A 113 -4.55 -6.34 -16.34
C ALA A 113 -4.51 -5.70 -14.96
N THR A 114 -5.30 -6.21 -14.00
CA THR A 114 -5.43 -5.55 -12.70
C THR A 114 -4.43 -6.05 -11.66
N LEU A 115 -4.37 -7.36 -11.38
CA LEU A 115 -3.45 -7.87 -10.36
C LEU A 115 -1.99 -7.66 -10.80
N GLU A 116 -1.59 -8.20 -11.94
CA GLU A 116 -0.20 -8.12 -12.41
C GLU A 116 0.15 -6.72 -12.91
N GLY A 117 -0.71 -6.12 -13.74
CA GLY A 117 -0.45 -4.83 -14.39
C GLY A 117 -0.53 -3.61 -13.46
N VAL A 118 -1.44 -3.60 -12.47
CA VAL A 118 -1.69 -2.43 -11.61
C VAL A 118 -1.25 -2.68 -10.18
N MET A 119 -1.77 -3.72 -9.52
CA MET A 119 -1.54 -3.92 -8.08
C MET A 119 -0.10 -4.29 -7.75
N LEU A 120 0.45 -5.31 -8.41
CA LEU A 120 1.84 -5.72 -8.13
C LEU A 120 2.83 -4.59 -8.48
N ALA A 121 2.58 -3.84 -9.55
CA ALA A 121 3.37 -2.66 -9.89
C ALA A 121 3.31 -1.59 -8.78
N ALA A 122 2.11 -1.31 -8.26
CA ALA A 122 1.92 -0.36 -7.16
C ALA A 122 2.57 -0.85 -5.85
N PHE A 123 2.40 -2.11 -5.48
CA PHE A 123 3.06 -2.67 -4.30
C PHE A 123 4.58 -2.66 -4.44
N ARG A 124 5.13 -3.04 -5.60
CA ARG A 124 6.58 -2.95 -5.85
C ARG A 124 7.09 -1.52 -5.72
N LYS A 125 6.30 -0.53 -6.17
CA LYS A 125 6.64 0.89 -6.08
C LYS A 125 6.62 1.41 -4.64
N TRP A 126 5.62 1.03 -3.85
CA TRP A 126 5.35 1.68 -2.56
C TRP A 126 5.85 0.90 -1.34
N SER A 127 6.13 -0.40 -1.46
CA SER A 127 6.55 -1.20 -0.31
C SER A 127 7.92 -0.77 0.21
N PRO A 128 8.06 -0.50 1.52
CA PRO A 128 9.37 -0.28 2.14
C PRO A 128 10.20 -1.55 2.05
N LYS A 129 11.40 -1.49 1.46
CA LYS A 129 12.22 -2.69 1.22
C LYS A 129 12.55 -3.41 2.53
N LYS A 130 12.87 -2.65 3.57
CA LYS A 130 13.23 -3.18 4.89
C LYS A 130 12.06 -3.86 5.60
N ALA A 131 10.81 -3.49 5.34
CA ALA A 131 9.65 -4.12 5.93
C ALA A 131 9.30 -5.48 5.29
N LEU A 132 9.76 -5.74 4.06
CA LEU A 132 9.46 -6.95 3.30
C LEU A 132 10.28 -8.17 3.75
N ARG A 133 9.67 -9.36 3.78
CA ARG A 133 10.39 -10.61 4.03
C ARG A 133 11.46 -10.82 2.95
N GLY A 134 12.72 -10.99 3.34
CA GLY A 134 13.87 -11.05 2.41
C GLY A 134 14.38 -9.69 1.92
N GLY A 135 13.75 -8.57 2.31
CA GLY A 135 14.25 -7.23 2.00
C GLY A 135 14.00 -6.76 0.56
N LYS A 136 13.31 -7.54 -0.27
CA LYS A 136 12.98 -7.23 -1.67
C LYS A 136 11.61 -7.81 -2.03
N PHE A 137 10.88 -7.11 -2.90
CA PHE A 137 9.53 -7.51 -3.32
C PHE A 137 9.45 -8.94 -3.86
N ASP A 138 10.34 -9.29 -4.79
CA ASP A 138 10.33 -10.62 -5.43
C ASP A 138 10.59 -11.79 -4.47
N GLN A 139 11.21 -11.52 -3.32
CA GLN A 139 11.44 -12.54 -2.28
C GLN A 139 10.29 -12.61 -1.28
N ALA A 140 9.58 -11.48 -1.09
CA ALA A 140 8.41 -11.40 -0.23
C ALA A 140 7.13 -11.90 -0.90
N TRP A 141 7.07 -11.83 -2.23
CA TRP A 141 5.93 -12.25 -3.04
C TRP A 141 5.96 -13.75 -3.36
N ASP A 142 4.99 -14.48 -2.82
CA ASP A 142 4.69 -15.86 -3.19
C ASP A 142 3.69 -15.86 -4.34
N LYS A 143 4.17 -16.15 -5.56
CA LYS A 143 3.32 -16.18 -6.75
C LYS A 143 2.26 -17.29 -6.71
N GLN A 144 2.59 -18.44 -6.13
CA GLN A 144 1.67 -19.59 -6.09
C GLN A 144 0.50 -19.32 -5.15
N ARG A 145 0.79 -18.74 -3.98
CA ARG A 145 -0.23 -18.38 -2.98
C ARG A 145 -0.83 -16.99 -3.19
N ARG A 146 -0.27 -16.20 -4.11
CA ARG A 146 -0.55 -14.78 -4.33
C ARG A 146 -0.50 -14.00 -3.02
N MET A 147 0.61 -14.13 -2.31
CA MET A 147 0.76 -13.59 -0.96
C MET A 147 2.03 -12.75 -0.83
N LEU A 148 1.88 -11.51 -0.36
CA LEU A 148 2.98 -10.63 0.01
C LEU A 148 3.26 -10.76 1.50
N ASN A 149 4.51 -11.02 1.88
CA ASN A 149 4.90 -11.31 3.26
C ASN A 149 5.85 -10.25 3.83
N PHE A 150 5.63 -9.84 5.08
CA PHE A 150 6.41 -8.83 5.79
C PHE A 150 7.28 -9.46 6.89
N LYS A 151 8.32 -8.77 7.33
CA LYS A 151 9.25 -9.26 8.36
C LYS A 151 8.61 -9.40 9.74
N ASN A 152 7.64 -8.54 10.05
CA ASN A 152 6.87 -8.58 11.30
C ASN A 152 5.81 -9.70 11.34
N GLY A 153 5.78 -10.59 10.35
CA GLY A 153 4.80 -11.68 10.27
C GLY A 153 3.48 -11.30 9.59
N SER A 154 3.25 -10.02 9.31
CA SER A 154 2.08 -9.58 8.54
C SER A 154 2.09 -10.17 7.13
N TRP A 155 0.90 -10.33 6.54
CA TRP A 155 0.78 -10.76 5.15
C TRP A 155 -0.46 -10.18 4.48
N LEU A 156 -0.38 -10.10 3.15
CA LEU A 156 -1.47 -9.67 2.29
C LEU A 156 -1.71 -10.70 1.19
N GLN A 157 -2.92 -11.23 1.10
CA GLN A 157 -3.34 -12.10 0.00
C GLN A 157 -3.97 -11.27 -1.12
N MET A 158 -3.67 -11.60 -2.38
CA MET A 158 -4.32 -11.02 -3.54
C MET A 158 -5.13 -12.09 -4.29
N THR A 159 -6.41 -11.83 -4.50
CA THR A 159 -7.34 -12.72 -5.19
C THR A 159 -8.08 -11.97 -6.29
N THR A 160 -8.78 -12.68 -7.18
CA THR A 160 -9.51 -12.06 -8.30
C THR A 160 -10.98 -12.47 -8.30
N TYR A 161 -11.84 -11.70 -8.97
CA TYR A 161 -13.27 -12.04 -9.13
C TYR A 161 -13.50 -13.28 -10.00
N GLU A 162 -12.48 -13.71 -10.74
CA GLU A 162 -12.51 -14.90 -11.60
C GLU A 162 -12.26 -16.20 -10.82
N MET A 163 -11.91 -16.10 -9.53
CA MET A 163 -11.68 -17.26 -8.68
C MET A 163 -12.98 -17.76 -8.06
N ASP A 164 -13.09 -19.08 -7.92
CA ASP A 164 -14.19 -19.71 -7.18
C ASP A 164 -14.23 -19.21 -5.72
N VAL A 165 -15.44 -19.05 -5.18
CA VAL A 165 -15.70 -18.55 -3.82
C VAL A 165 -14.99 -19.41 -2.76
N ASP A 166 -14.84 -20.72 -2.99
CA ASP A 166 -14.14 -21.64 -2.08
C ASP A 166 -12.69 -21.22 -1.80
N LYS A 167 -12.05 -20.49 -2.73
CA LYS A 167 -10.67 -19.98 -2.58
C LYS A 167 -10.56 -18.80 -1.64
N PHE A 168 -11.68 -18.21 -1.23
CA PHE A 168 -11.71 -17.10 -0.29
C PHE A 168 -11.86 -17.55 1.17
N GLY A 169 -12.15 -18.83 1.42
CA GLY A 169 -12.26 -19.37 2.77
C GLY A 169 -10.92 -19.51 3.52
N GLY A 170 -11.01 -19.89 4.80
CA GLY A 170 -9.89 -20.48 5.55
C GLY A 170 -8.86 -19.51 6.16
N ALA A 171 -9.10 -18.19 6.13
CA ALA A 171 -8.22 -17.23 6.80
C ALA A 171 -9.01 -16.21 7.61
N ALA A 172 -8.54 -15.90 8.81
CA ALA A 172 -8.99 -14.76 9.61
C ALA A 172 -8.25 -13.50 9.15
N LEU A 173 -8.97 -12.42 8.88
CA LEU A 173 -8.47 -11.20 8.26
C LEU A 173 -8.84 -9.97 9.09
N HIS A 174 -7.93 -9.02 9.19
CA HIS A 174 -8.15 -7.72 9.80
C HIS A 174 -8.84 -6.75 8.84
N PHE A 175 -8.61 -6.90 7.54
CA PHE A 175 -9.26 -6.08 6.52
C PHE A 175 -9.36 -6.79 5.17
N VAL A 176 -10.34 -6.37 4.38
CA VAL A 176 -10.48 -6.71 2.96
C VAL A 176 -10.63 -5.44 2.15
N GLY A 177 -9.80 -5.30 1.12
CA GLY A 177 -9.86 -4.25 0.12
C GLY A 177 -10.41 -4.79 -1.21
N TYR A 178 -11.15 -3.95 -1.93
CA TYR A 178 -11.70 -4.27 -3.25
C TYR A 178 -11.26 -3.20 -4.25
N ASP A 179 -10.69 -3.63 -5.37
CA ASP A 179 -10.50 -2.79 -6.54
C ASP A 179 -11.72 -2.98 -7.45
N GLU A 180 -12.53 -1.94 -7.55
CA GLU A 180 -13.90 -1.96 -8.08
C GLU A 180 -14.91 -2.78 -7.23
N PRO A 181 -16.23 -2.55 -7.37
CA PRO A 181 -17.23 -3.29 -6.60
C PRO A 181 -17.19 -4.80 -6.89
N PRO A 182 -17.14 -5.68 -5.86
CA PRO A 182 -17.06 -7.12 -6.04
C PRO A 182 -18.43 -7.77 -6.32
N PRO A 183 -18.46 -8.98 -6.92
CA PRO A 183 -19.61 -9.88 -6.86
C PRO A 183 -20.07 -10.13 -5.41
N GLN A 184 -21.38 -10.32 -5.22
CA GLN A 184 -21.98 -10.35 -3.88
C GLN A 184 -21.54 -11.58 -3.06
N ASP A 185 -21.41 -12.74 -3.70
CA ASP A 185 -20.95 -13.98 -3.10
C ASP A 185 -19.50 -13.89 -2.60
N ILE A 186 -18.60 -13.33 -3.41
CA ILE A 186 -17.21 -13.03 -3.02
C ILE A 186 -17.18 -12.05 -1.85
N ARG A 187 -18.00 -11.00 -1.90
CA ARG A 187 -18.10 -10.04 -0.79
C ARG A 187 -18.55 -10.74 0.49
N ASN A 188 -19.59 -11.56 0.44
CA ASN A 188 -20.13 -12.26 1.60
C ASN A 188 -19.09 -13.20 2.23
N GLU A 189 -18.38 -13.97 1.40
CA GLU A 189 -17.32 -14.86 1.87
C GLU A 189 -16.17 -14.11 2.54
N CYS A 190 -15.73 -12.99 1.95
CA CYS A 190 -14.74 -12.11 2.54
C CYS A 190 -15.20 -11.47 3.86
N MET A 191 -16.48 -11.08 3.98
CA MET A 191 -17.00 -10.53 5.23
C MET A 191 -16.95 -11.56 6.36
N MET A 192 -17.18 -12.84 6.09
CA MET A 192 -17.03 -13.90 7.11
C MET A 192 -15.60 -14.03 7.62
N ARG A 193 -14.60 -13.61 6.84
CA ARG A 193 -13.20 -13.64 7.26
C ARG A 193 -12.83 -12.52 8.23
N LEU A 194 -13.68 -11.51 8.38
CA LEU A 194 -13.45 -10.37 9.27
C LEU A 194 -13.97 -10.60 10.70
N ILE A 195 -14.71 -11.69 10.96
CA ILE A 195 -15.41 -11.92 12.23
C ILE A 195 -14.47 -11.94 13.45
N ASP A 196 -13.25 -12.44 13.28
CA ASP A 196 -12.33 -12.64 14.42
C ASP A 196 -11.73 -11.31 14.93
N TYR A 197 -11.75 -10.25 14.12
CA TYR A 197 -11.10 -8.97 14.41
C TYR A 197 -12.02 -7.74 14.27
N GLY A 198 -13.17 -7.90 13.60
CA GLY A 198 -14.09 -6.83 13.19
C GLY A 198 -15.28 -6.58 14.10
#